data_AF-A0A8D9BKS3-F1
#
_entry.id   AF-A0A8D9BKS3-F1
#
_cell.length_a   1.000
_cell.length_b   1.000
_cell.length_c   1.000
_cell.angle_alpha   90.00
_cell.angle_beta   90.00
_cell.angle_gamma   90.00
#
_symmetry.space_group_name_H-M   'P 1'
#
loop_
_entity.id
_entity.type
_entity.pdbx_description
1 polymer ?
#
loop_
_entity_poly.entity_id
_entity_poly.type
_entity_poly.pdbx_seq_one_letter_code
_entity_poly.pdbx_strand_id
1 'polypeptide(L)'
;MSHHGFKLNFAVDHELLTIFIETLTGSTFEMVVTPIDSIASIKAKIQRMEGILVSQQHLLYNMQELDDQSTVQDYGIQDGSTIKLVLSMRGGPLGTARRVLPLDDVVKEFVELERYVEYQLHLRDPSFVQYLINLTIHTYTIQAYELFREPS
;
A
#
# COMPACT_ATOMS: atom_id res chain seq x y z
N MET A 1 1.70 41.90 -17.07
CA MET A 1 2.22 41.20 -15.88
C MET A 1 1.88 39.75 -16.05
N SER A 2 2.87 38.96 -16.47
CA SER A 2 2.67 37.61 -17.01
C SER A 2 2.41 36.62 -15.88
N HIS A 3 1.28 35.93 -15.92
CA HIS A 3 1.01 34.75 -15.10
C HIS A 3 1.95 33.63 -15.56
N HIS A 4 3.10 33.49 -14.88
CA HIS A 4 3.91 32.29 -14.97
C HIS A 4 3.20 31.22 -14.15
N GLY A 5 2.38 30.42 -14.83
CA GLY A 5 1.75 29.24 -14.25
C GLY A 5 2.84 28.30 -13.76
N PHE A 6 2.92 28.13 -12.44
CA PHE A 6 3.72 27.10 -11.80
C PHE A 6 3.06 25.76 -12.16
N LYS A 7 3.47 25.16 -13.28
CA LYS A 7 3.12 23.77 -13.59
C LYS A 7 3.83 22.90 -12.58
N LEU A 8 3.09 22.43 -11.57
CA LEU A 8 3.48 21.32 -10.74
C LEU A 8 3.51 20.06 -11.63
N ASN A 9 4.66 19.81 -12.26
CA ASN A 9 4.95 18.51 -12.86
C ASN A 9 5.26 17.52 -11.72
N PHE A 10 4.22 16.98 -11.07
CA PHE A 10 4.34 15.91 -10.09
C PHE A 10 3.32 14.80 -10.37
N ALA A 11 3.48 14.15 -11.50
CA ALA A 11 3.07 12.77 -11.70
C ALA A 11 3.88 12.27 -12.90
N VAL A 12 4.99 11.58 -12.63
CA VAL A 12 5.46 10.61 -13.61
C VAL A 12 4.38 9.53 -13.57
N ASP A 13 3.56 9.46 -14.61
CA ASP A 13 2.60 8.37 -14.81
C ASP A 13 3.42 7.09 -15.01
N HIS A 14 3.88 6.51 -13.89
CA HIS A 14 4.39 5.16 -13.89
C HIS A 14 3.18 4.27 -14.12
N GLU A 15 3.08 3.74 -15.34
CA GLU A 15 2.03 2.83 -15.78
C GLU A 15 1.82 1.74 -14.71
N LEU A 16 0.58 1.65 -14.21
CA LEU A 16 0.22 0.68 -13.19
C LEU A 16 0.31 -0.72 -13.80
N LEU A 17 0.98 -1.63 -13.09
CA LEU A 17 1.10 -3.02 -13.48
C LEU A 17 0.20 -3.88 -12.60
N THR A 18 -0.54 -4.79 -13.21
CA THR A 18 -1.28 -5.84 -12.53
C THR A 18 -0.42 -7.08 -12.48
N ILE A 19 -0.07 -7.55 -11.29
CA ILE A 19 0.69 -8.79 -11.09
C ILE A 19 -0.14 -9.81 -10.33
N PHE A 20 0.24 -11.08 -10.44
CA PHE A 20 -0.39 -12.19 -9.74
C PHE A 20 0.55 -12.77 -8.69
N ILE A 21 0.07 -12.97 -7.48
CA ILE A 21 0.80 -13.68 -6.43
C ILE A 21 0.23 -15.07 -6.29
N GLU A 22 1.03 -16.09 -6.61
CA GLU A 22 0.66 -17.51 -6.51
C GLU A 22 1.26 -18.11 -5.23
N THR A 23 0.40 -18.66 -4.37
CA THR A 23 0.80 -19.38 -3.16
C THR A 23 1.19 -20.83 -3.45
N LEU A 24 1.91 -21.48 -2.54
CA LEU A 24 2.23 -22.91 -2.64
C LEU A 24 1.01 -23.84 -2.77
N THR A 25 -0.16 -23.42 -2.32
CA THR A 25 -1.42 -24.19 -2.46
C THR A 25 -2.05 -24.03 -3.84
N GLY A 26 -1.44 -23.27 -4.75
CA GLY A 26 -1.96 -22.96 -6.08
C GLY A 26 -3.06 -21.90 -6.08
N SER A 27 -3.28 -21.22 -4.95
CA SER A 27 -4.20 -20.08 -4.87
C SER A 27 -3.49 -18.83 -5.35
N THR A 28 -4.15 -18.05 -6.22
CA THR A 28 -3.58 -16.85 -6.82
C THR A 28 -4.46 -15.64 -6.53
N PHE A 29 -3.85 -14.50 -6.20
CA PHE A 29 -4.54 -13.23 -6.07
C PHE A 29 -3.86 -12.13 -6.88
N GLU A 30 -4.65 -11.15 -7.29
CA GLU A 30 -4.22 -9.99 -8.07
C GLU A 30 -3.67 -8.88 -7.16
N MET A 31 -2.65 -8.18 -7.62
CA MET A 31 -2.10 -7.00 -6.95
C MET A 31 -1.68 -5.94 -7.98
N VAL A 32 -2.08 -4.69 -7.73
CA VAL A 32 -1.62 -3.53 -8.51
C VAL A 32 -0.34 -2.95 -7.89
N VAL A 33 0.67 -2.77 -8.72
CA VAL A 33 1.99 -2.25 -8.36
C VAL A 33 2.47 -1.21 -9.36
N THR A 34 3.47 -0.43 -8.97
CA THR A 34 4.21 0.43 -9.90
C THR A 34 5.57 -0.21 -10.25
N PRO A 35 6.16 0.08 -11.42
CA PRO A 35 7.52 -0.40 -11.76
C PRO A 35 8.59 -0.04 -10.72
N ILE A 36 8.39 1.05 -9.98
CA ILE A 36 9.31 1.54 -8.95
C ILE A 36 8.99 1.02 -7.55
N ASP A 37 7.91 0.26 -7.37
CA ASP A 37 7.60 -0.37 -6.09
C ASP A 37 8.75 -1.31 -5.72
N SER A 38 9.24 -1.19 -4.49
CA SER A 38 10.24 -2.12 -3.96
C SER A 38 9.61 -3.47 -3.61
N ILE A 39 10.40 -4.54 -3.64
CA ILE A 39 9.95 -5.87 -3.21
C ILE A 39 9.51 -5.85 -1.74
N ALA A 40 10.17 -5.06 -0.88
CA ALA A 40 9.72 -4.84 0.50
C ALA A 40 8.30 -4.28 0.58
N SER A 41 7.94 -3.34 -0.31
CA SER A 41 6.59 -2.77 -0.36
C SER A 41 5.54 -3.79 -0.80
N ILE A 42 5.88 -4.68 -1.74
CA ILE A 42 5.02 -5.79 -2.16
C ILE A 42 4.79 -6.76 -1.01
N LYS A 43 5.85 -7.16 -0.28
CA LYS A 43 5.70 -8.04 0.89
C LYS A 43 4.81 -7.43 1.97
N ALA A 44 4.91 -6.12 2.19
CA ALA A 44 4.03 -5.41 3.10
C ALA A 44 2.56 -5.40 2.61
N LYS A 45 2.31 -5.23 1.30
CA LYS A 45 0.97 -5.38 0.72
C LYS A 45 0.43 -6.80 0.94
N ILE A 46 1.23 -7.84 0.73
CA ILE A 46 0.85 -9.24 1.00
C ILE A 46 0.51 -9.45 2.48
N GLN A 47 1.29 -8.89 3.40
CA GLN A 47 0.99 -9.01 4.84
C GLN A 47 -0.39 -8.43 5.18
N ARG A 48 -0.76 -7.29 4.60
CA ARG A 48 -2.08 -6.67 4.82
C ARG A 48 -3.23 -7.49 4.24
N MET A 49 -3.01 -8.15 3.10
CA MET A 49 -4.07 -8.92 2.42
C MET A 49 -4.23 -10.33 3.01
N GLU A 50 -3.12 -11.03 3.25
CA GLU A 50 -3.11 -12.44 3.65
C GLU A 50 -2.76 -12.65 5.13
N GLY A 51 -2.31 -11.63 5.86
CA GLY A 51 -1.92 -11.74 7.27
C GLY A 51 -0.60 -12.47 7.52
N ILE A 52 0.22 -12.66 6.48
CA ILE A 52 1.50 -13.37 6.53
C ILE A 52 2.61 -12.36 6.83
N LEU A 53 3.39 -12.57 7.90
CA LEU A 53 4.46 -11.66 8.29
C LEU A 53 5.52 -11.56 7.18
N VAL A 54 6.02 -10.34 6.89
CA VAL A 54 7.07 -10.09 5.86
C VAL A 54 8.28 -11.02 6.04
N SER A 55 8.71 -11.25 7.27
CA SER A 55 9.84 -12.13 7.59
C SER A 55 9.62 -13.60 7.26
N GLN A 56 8.38 -14.00 6.96
CA GLN A 56 8.02 -15.36 6.56
C GLN A 56 7.84 -15.46 5.04
N GLN A 57 7.86 -14.35 4.31
CA GLN A 57 7.57 -14.31 2.87
C GLN A 57 8.86 -14.39 2.05
N HIS A 58 8.93 -15.40 1.19
CA HIS A 58 9.90 -15.49 0.10
C HIS A 58 9.16 -15.32 -1.21
N LEU A 59 9.52 -14.29 -1.98
CA LEU A 59 8.96 -14.03 -3.29
C LEU A 59 9.93 -14.53 -4.35
N LEU A 60 9.43 -15.32 -5.30
CA LEU A 60 10.22 -15.90 -6.37
C LEU A 60 9.64 -15.52 -7.73
N TYR A 61 10.51 -15.08 -8.64
CA TYR A 61 10.19 -14.83 -10.03
C TYR A 61 11.28 -15.45 -10.91
N ASN A 62 10.89 -16.16 -11.97
CA ASN A 62 11.83 -16.86 -12.87
C ASN A 62 12.87 -17.73 -12.13
N MET A 63 12.44 -18.44 -11.07
CA MET A 63 13.28 -19.28 -10.21
C MET A 63 14.34 -18.53 -9.37
N GLN A 64 14.27 -17.19 -9.33
CA GLN A 64 15.14 -16.35 -8.52
C GLN A 64 14.34 -15.74 -7.35
N GLU A 65 14.94 -15.75 -6.17
CA GLU A 65 14.39 -15.04 -5.01
C GLU A 65 14.59 -13.52 -5.16
N LEU A 66 13.55 -12.77 -4.82
CA LEU A 66 13.50 -11.32 -4.93
C LEU A 66 14.07 -10.66 -3.67
N ASP A 67 14.97 -9.71 -3.87
CA ASP A 67 15.62 -8.93 -2.81
C ASP A 67 14.79 -7.70 -2.43
N ASP A 68 14.70 -7.42 -1.12
CA ASP A 68 13.85 -6.37 -0.56
C ASP A 68 14.20 -4.95 -1.04
N GLN A 69 15.47 -4.70 -1.41
CA GLN A 69 15.96 -3.39 -1.85
C GLN A 69 15.77 -3.14 -3.35
N SER A 70 15.49 -4.19 -4.12
CA SER A 70 15.25 -4.11 -5.56
C SER A 70 13.80 -3.70 -5.85
N THR A 71 13.57 -3.21 -7.08
CA THR A 71 12.26 -2.80 -7.58
C THR A 71 11.64 -3.85 -8.50
N VAL A 72 10.34 -3.71 -8.80
CA VAL A 72 9.64 -4.52 -9.82
C VAL A 72 10.35 -4.45 -11.17
N GLN A 73 10.77 -3.24 -11.57
CA GLN A 73 11.46 -3.01 -12.85
C GLN A 73 12.83 -3.68 -12.90
N ASP A 74 13.58 -3.73 -11.79
CA ASP A 74 14.92 -4.34 -11.74
C ASP A 74 14.89 -5.84 -12.10
N TYR A 75 13.78 -6.51 -11.82
CA TYR A 75 13.55 -7.92 -12.17
C TYR A 75 12.88 -8.12 -13.53
N GLY A 76 12.56 -7.05 -14.25
CA GLY A 76 11.84 -7.11 -15.52
C GLY A 76 10.44 -7.70 -15.39
N ILE A 77 9.81 -7.57 -14.22
CA ILE A 77 8.44 -8.01 -13.98
C ILE A 77 7.50 -7.11 -14.77
N GLN A 78 6.62 -7.72 -15.57
CA GLN A 78 5.69 -7.03 -16.46
C GLN A 78 4.24 -7.17 -15.99
N ASP A 79 3.35 -6.37 -16.59
CA ASP A 79 1.91 -6.56 -16.45
C ASP A 79 1.52 -8.02 -16.78
N GLY A 80 0.64 -8.59 -15.96
CA GLY A 80 0.22 -9.98 -16.02
C GLY A 80 1.24 -11.01 -15.49
N SER A 81 2.39 -10.59 -14.96
CA SER A 81 3.40 -11.54 -14.43
C SER A 81 2.93 -12.22 -13.14
N THR A 82 3.34 -13.48 -12.96
CA THR A 82 3.10 -14.24 -11.72
C THR A 82 4.37 -14.35 -10.87
N ILE A 83 4.28 -13.93 -9.61
CA ILE A 83 5.31 -14.10 -8.58
C ILE A 83 4.85 -15.21 -7.63
N LYS A 84 5.74 -16.16 -7.33
CA LYS A 84 5.45 -17.25 -6.40
C LYS A 84 5.77 -16.84 -4.97
N LEU A 85 4.81 -16.99 -4.07
CA LEU A 85 4.95 -16.80 -2.63
C LEU A 85 5.22 -18.14 -1.95
N VAL A 86 6.40 -18.25 -1.35
CA VAL A 86 6.84 -19.39 -0.53
C VAL A 86 6.99 -18.91 0.91
N LEU A 87 6.64 -19.76 1.87
CA LEU A 87 6.71 -19.42 3.29
C LEU A 87 7.93 -20.06 3.95
N SER A 88 8.64 -19.30 4.79
CA SER A 88 9.71 -19.86 5.61
C SER A 88 9.13 -20.94 6.54
N MET A 89 9.73 -22.12 6.54
CA MET A 89 9.31 -23.20 7.44
C MET A 89 9.74 -22.89 8.89
N ARG A 90 8.89 -22.17 9.62
CA ARG A 90 8.86 -22.26 11.09
C ARG A 90 7.43 -22.64 11.47
N GLY A 91 7.26 -23.87 11.93
CA GLY A 91 5.97 -24.51 12.18
C GLY A 91 5.07 -23.68 13.09
N GLY A 92 4.12 -23.01 12.47
CA GLY A 92 2.91 -22.44 13.06
C GLY A 92 1.80 -22.61 12.03
N PRO A 93 0.52 -22.72 12.44
CA PRO A 93 -0.57 -23.00 11.50
C PRO A 93 -0.56 -21.99 10.35
N LEU A 94 -0.48 -22.47 9.10
CA LEU A 94 -0.87 -21.68 7.93
C LEU A 94 -2.33 -21.30 8.16
N GLY A 95 -2.57 -20.06 8.56
CA GLY A 95 -3.91 -19.50 8.68
C GLY A 95 -4.51 -19.30 7.29
N THR A 96 -4.87 -20.38 6.60
CA THR A 96 -5.83 -20.35 5.49
C THR A 96 -7.23 -19.97 5.98
N ALA A 97 -7.44 -19.98 7.30
CA ALA A 97 -8.46 -19.15 7.91
C ALA A 97 -7.98 -17.70 7.78
N ARG A 98 -8.59 -16.95 6.84
CA ARG A 98 -8.64 -15.48 6.81
C ARG A 98 -8.50 -14.99 8.24
N ARG A 99 -7.29 -14.60 8.67
CA ARG A 99 -7.06 -14.22 10.06
C ARG A 99 -7.92 -12.99 10.23
N VAL A 100 -9.05 -13.13 10.90
CA VAL A 100 -9.64 -12.01 11.61
C VAL A 100 -8.57 -11.68 12.62
N LEU A 101 -7.67 -10.75 12.24
CA LEU A 101 -6.76 -10.14 13.18
C LEU A 101 -7.66 -9.70 14.34
N PRO A 102 -7.38 -10.14 15.57
CA PRO A 102 -8.11 -9.65 16.73
C PRO A 102 -8.22 -8.14 16.59
N LEU A 103 -9.41 -7.58 16.83
CA LEU A 103 -9.65 -6.14 16.71
C LEU A 103 -8.54 -5.34 17.42
N ASP A 104 -7.98 -5.86 18.50
CA ASP A 104 -6.86 -5.27 19.23
C ASP A 104 -5.56 -5.14 18.41
N ASP A 105 -5.23 -6.13 17.58
CA ASP A 105 -4.05 -6.10 16.71
C ASP A 105 -4.28 -5.17 15.51
N VAL A 106 -5.50 -5.16 14.96
CA VAL A 106 -5.92 -4.19 13.94
C VAL A 106 -5.81 -2.77 14.50
N VAL A 107 -6.35 -2.53 15.70
CA VAL A 107 -6.30 -1.23 16.38
C VAL A 107 -4.86 -0.82 16.66
N LYS A 108 -3.97 -1.72 17.06
CA LYS A 108 -2.54 -1.40 17.22
C LYS A 108 -1.89 -0.97 15.92
N GLU A 109 -2.16 -1.67 14.82
CA GLU A 109 -1.62 -1.31 13.50
C GLU A 109 -2.16 0.06 13.03
N PHE A 110 -3.46 0.34 13.23
CA PHE A 110 -4.03 1.66 12.97
C PHE A 110 -3.40 2.74 13.84
N VAL A 111 -3.21 2.50 15.13
CA VAL A 111 -2.58 3.45 16.06
C VAL A 111 -1.11 3.71 15.71
N GLU A 112 -0.37 2.70 15.25
CA GLU A 112 1.00 2.88 14.78
C GLU A 112 1.08 3.64 13.45
N LEU A 113 0.13 3.40 12.54
CA LEU A 113 0.03 4.16 11.29
C LEU A 113 -0.41 5.61 11.53
N GLU A 114 -1.36 5.86 12.44
CA GLU A 114 -1.73 7.21 12.87
C GLU A 114 -0.52 7.91 13.47
N ARG A 115 0.23 7.24 14.36
CA ARG A 115 1.48 7.78 14.91
C ARG A 115 2.52 8.07 13.84
N TYR A 116 2.64 7.23 12.82
CA TYR A 116 3.55 7.46 11.70
C TYR A 116 3.12 8.65 10.83
N VAL A 117 1.83 8.76 10.53
CA VAL A 117 1.26 9.90 9.81
C VAL A 117 1.40 11.19 10.61
N GLU A 118 1.14 11.17 11.91
CA GLU A 118 1.36 12.29 12.83
C GLU A 118 2.84 12.67 12.92
N TYR A 119 3.75 11.70 12.97
CA TYR A 119 5.20 11.95 12.96
C TYR A 119 5.64 12.63 11.66
N GLN A 120 5.15 12.16 10.52
CA GLN A 120 5.44 12.76 9.20
C GLN A 120 4.80 14.15 9.05
N LEU A 121 3.63 14.38 9.65
CA LEU A 121 2.99 15.70 9.74
C LEU A 121 3.78 16.65 10.63
N HIS A 122 4.30 16.19 11.78
CA HIS A 122 5.11 17.00 12.69
C HIS A 122 6.47 17.41 12.11
N LEU A 123 7.00 16.63 11.16
CA LEU A 123 8.21 16.97 10.40
C LEU A 123 7.95 17.93 9.23
N ARG A 124 6.69 18.27 8.95
CA ARG A 124 6.32 19.34 8.01
C ARG A 124 5.95 20.62 8.77
N ASP A 125 6.36 21.75 8.19
CA ASP A 125 6.06 23.11 8.64
C ASP A 125 4.67 23.22 9.30
N PRO A 126 4.55 23.76 10.54
CA PRO A 126 3.27 23.89 11.25
C PRO A 126 2.16 24.54 10.42
N SER A 127 2.52 25.41 9.47
CA SER A 127 1.59 26.06 8.53
C SER A 127 0.94 25.06 7.57
N PHE A 128 1.67 24.02 7.17
CA PHE A 128 1.20 22.98 6.26
C PHE A 128 0.27 21.97 6.95
N VAL A 129 0.54 21.64 8.22
CA VAL A 129 -0.35 20.78 9.02
C VAL A 129 -1.70 21.46 9.24
N GLN A 130 -1.70 22.75 9.60
CA GLN A 130 -2.93 23.53 9.75
C GLN A 130 -3.72 23.64 8.43
N TYR A 131 -3.03 23.75 7.30
CA TYR A 131 -3.64 23.76 5.98
C TYR A 131 -4.37 22.44 5.68
N LEU A 132 -3.75 21.29 5.97
CA LEU A 132 -4.38 19.98 5.76
C LEU A 132 -5.59 19.75 6.67
N ILE A 133 -5.50 20.12 7.94
CA ILE A 133 -6.64 20.04 8.88
C ILE A 133 -7.81 20.88 8.35
N ASN A 134 -7.55 22.12 7.92
CA ASN A 134 -8.58 23.00 7.38
C ASN A 134 -9.20 22.45 6.09
N LEU A 135 -8.40 21.88 5.19
CA LEU A 135 -8.87 21.27 3.94
C LEU A 135 -9.77 20.06 4.20
N THR A 136 -9.38 19.20 5.14
CA THR A 136 -10.15 18.02 5.53
C THR A 136 -11.49 18.42 6.15
N ILE A 137 -11.50 19.37 7.10
CA ILE A 137 -12.74 19.89 7.71
C ILE A 137 -13.65 20.51 6.64
N HIS A 138 -13.10 21.31 5.72
CA HIS A 138 -13.88 21.95 4.67
C HIS A 138 -14.52 20.92 3.72
N THR A 139 -13.79 19.85 3.39
CA THR A 139 -14.28 18.78 2.50
C THR A 139 -15.44 18.02 3.15
N TYR A 140 -15.30 17.62 4.41
CA TYR A 140 -16.39 16.95 5.14
C TYR A 140 -17.61 17.86 5.34
N THR A 141 -17.38 19.16 5.53
CA THR A 141 -18.45 20.15 5.65
C THR A 141 -19.24 20.24 4.34
N ILE A 142 -18.58 20.32 3.18
CA ILE A 142 -19.25 20.34 1.87
C ILE A 142 -20.04 19.05 1.64
N GLN A 143 -19.43 17.89 1.87
CA GLN A 143 -20.10 16.60 1.68
C GLN A 143 -21.34 16.47 2.56
N ALA A 144 -21.29 16.95 3.81
CA ALA A 144 -22.45 16.98 4.69
C ALA A 144 -23.55 17.91 4.14
N TYR A 145 -23.21 19.12 3.67
CA TYR A 145 -24.20 20.02 3.07
C TYR A 145 -24.86 19.47 1.80
N GLU A 146 -24.10 18.75 0.96
CA GLU A 146 -24.64 18.11 -0.24
C GLU A 146 -25.59 16.94 0.09
N LEU A 147 -25.30 16.19 1.15
CA LEU A 147 -26.14 15.09 1.63
C LEU A 147 -27.46 15.54 2.28
N PHE A 148 -27.50 16.72 2.90
CA PHE A 148 -28.70 17.26 3.55
C PHE A 148 -29.52 18.23 2.68
N ARG A 149 -29.14 18.41 1.41
CA ARG A 149 -29.92 19.20 0.46
C ARG A 149 -31.05 18.36 -0.10
N GLU A 150 -32.24 18.47 0.49
CA GLU A 150 -33.46 17.86 -0.06
C GLU A 150 -33.66 18.31 -1.53
N PRO A 151 -33.94 17.37 -2.46
CA PRO A 151 -34.28 17.74 -3.83
C PRO A 151 -35.67 18.38 -3.85
N SER A 152 -35.72 19.64 -4.30
CA SER A 152 -36.96 20.37 -4.62
C SER A 152 -37.61 19.84 -5.90
#